data_AF-A0A382T063-F1
#
_entry.id   AF-A0A382T063-F1
#
_cell.length_a   1.000
_cell.length_b   1.000
_cell.length_c   1.000
_cell.angle_alpha   90.00
_cell.angle_beta   90.00
_cell.angle_gamma   90.00
#
_symmetry.space_group_name_H-M   'P 1'
#
loop_
_entity.id
_entity.type
_entity.pdbx_description
1 polymer ?
#
loop_
_entity_poly.entity_id
_entity_poly.type
_entity_poly.pdbx_seq_one_letter_code
_entity_poly.pdbx_strand_id
1 'polypeptide(L)'
;MSQVKFGQLPEDARVWIFTAERLLSQGEQNRLLKEVDGFIDGWRAHDAPLAAGRELRYDRFLFVAVDQRKLDPSGCSIDALVRQMKVLEQEIGMELVNHAPV
;
A
#
# COMPACT_ATOMS: atom_id res chain seq x y z
N MET A 1 13.97 -7.59 -7.64
CA MET A 1 12.86 -6.62 -7.73
C MET A 1 11.73 -7.16 -6.88
N SER A 2 11.29 -6.38 -5.90
CA SER A 2 10.23 -6.75 -4.95
C SER A 2 8.83 -6.43 -5.49
N GLN A 3 8.75 -5.47 -6.43
CA GLN A 3 7.50 -5.04 -7.01
C GLN A 3 6.95 -6.04 -8.06
N VAL A 4 5.67 -6.36 -7.92
CA VAL A 4 4.89 -7.22 -8.81
C VAL A 4 3.69 -6.41 -9.31
N LYS A 5 3.30 -6.58 -10.59
CA LYS A 5 2.07 -5.97 -11.10
C LYS A 5 0.88 -6.50 -10.30
N PHE A 6 -0.01 -5.63 -9.84
CA PHE A 6 -1.13 -6.03 -8.98
C PHE A 6 -1.98 -7.16 -9.58
N GLY A 7 -2.34 -7.07 -10.86
CA GLY A 7 -3.10 -8.12 -11.55
C GLY A 7 -2.33 -9.43 -11.84
N GLN A 8 -1.06 -9.53 -11.46
CA GLN A 8 -0.25 -10.76 -11.54
C GLN A 8 -0.04 -11.41 -10.17
N LEU A 9 -0.50 -10.78 -9.09
CA LEU A 9 -0.50 -11.39 -7.77
C LEU A 9 -1.50 -12.57 -7.74
N PRO A 10 -1.23 -13.59 -6.93
CA PRO A 10 -2.13 -14.74 -6.82
C PRO A 10 -3.46 -14.35 -6.16
N GLU A 11 -4.51 -15.14 -6.38
CA GLU A 11 -5.86 -14.87 -5.88
C GLU A 11 -5.98 -14.87 -4.33
N ASP A 12 -5.06 -15.55 -3.65
CA ASP A 12 -4.93 -15.60 -2.20
C ASP A 12 -3.91 -14.58 -1.67
N ALA A 13 -3.48 -13.61 -2.49
CA ALA A 13 -2.64 -12.52 -2.02
C ALA A 13 -3.33 -11.78 -0.88
N ARG A 14 -2.57 -11.43 0.15
CA ARG A 14 -3.09 -10.61 1.24
C ARG A 14 -3.21 -9.17 0.75
N VAL A 15 -4.38 -8.56 0.93
CA VAL A 15 -4.66 -7.20 0.45
C VAL A 15 -5.04 -6.29 1.61
N TRP A 16 -4.44 -5.10 1.62
CA TRP A 16 -4.87 -3.95 2.41
C TRP A 16 -5.49 -2.92 1.49
N ILE A 17 -6.59 -2.31 1.92
CA ILE A 17 -7.30 -1.27 1.18
C ILE A 17 -7.32 -0.02 2.04
N PHE A 18 -6.73 1.06 1.52
CA PHE A 18 -6.74 2.39 2.11
C PHE A 18 -7.66 3.27 1.30
N THR A 19 -8.50 4.04 1.99
CA THR A 19 -9.56 4.83 1.36
C THR A 19 -9.28 6.31 1.56
N ALA A 20 -9.15 7.04 0.47
CA ALA A 20 -9.09 8.48 0.49
C ALA A 20 -10.45 9.09 0.91
N GLU A 21 -10.41 10.10 1.80
CA GLU A 21 -11.58 10.85 2.27
C GLU A 21 -12.41 11.42 1.10
N ARG A 22 -11.73 11.88 0.05
CA ARG A 22 -12.33 12.39 -1.20
C ARG A 22 -11.67 11.79 -2.43
N LEU A 23 -12.18 12.13 -3.62
CA LEU A 23 -11.51 11.78 -4.87
C LEU A 23 -10.16 12.50 -4.96
N LEU A 24 -9.16 11.75 -5.42
CA LEU A 24 -7.81 12.24 -5.68
C LEU A 24 -7.76 12.87 -7.06
N SER A 25 -7.24 14.09 -7.14
CA SER A 25 -6.85 14.70 -8.41
C SER A 25 -5.67 13.93 -9.02
N GLN A 26 -5.48 14.03 -10.34
CA GLN A 26 -4.40 13.32 -11.03
C GLN A 26 -3.01 13.57 -10.42
N GLY A 27 -2.75 14.80 -9.95
CA GLY A 27 -1.49 15.15 -9.28
C GLY A 27 -1.31 14.42 -7.94
N GLU A 28 -2.37 14.33 -7.14
CA GLU A 28 -2.37 13.59 -5.87
C GLU A 28 -2.23 12.09 -6.10
N GLN A 29 -2.90 11.54 -7.11
CA GLN A 29 -2.75 10.13 -7.49
C GLN A 29 -1.31 9.81 -7.86
N ASN A 30 -0.68 10.63 -8.71
CA ASN A 30 0.69 10.40 -9.16
C ASN A 30 1.68 10.48 -7.98
N ARG A 31 1.48 11.43 -7.07
CA ARG A 31 2.30 11.54 -5.85
C ARG A 31 2.12 10.32 -4.94
N LEU A 32 0.87 9.96 -4.65
CA LEU A 32 0.54 8.79 -3.82
C LEU A 32 1.19 7.52 -4.37
N LEU A 33 1.00 7.24 -5.66
CA LEU A 33 1.52 6.03 -6.29
C LEU A 33 3.05 6.00 -6.30
N LYS A 34 3.71 7.13 -6.53
CA LYS A 34 5.18 7.24 -6.49
C LYS A 34 5.74 6.90 -5.10
N GLU A 35 5.14 7.45 -4.05
CA GLU A 35 5.61 7.21 -2.69
C GLU A 35 5.31 5.77 -2.23
N VAL A 36 4.16 5.21 -2.63
CA VAL A 36 3.81 3.81 -2.36
C VAL A 36 4.77 2.86 -3.09
N ASP A 37 5.14 3.15 -4.34
CA ASP A 37 6.14 2.38 -5.09
C ASP A 37 7.49 2.38 -4.37
N GLY A 38 7.95 3.57 -3.94
CA GLY A 38 9.20 3.70 -3.18
C GLY A 38 9.18 2.91 -1.87
N PHE A 39 8.04 2.89 -1.17
CA PHE A 39 7.86 2.05 0.01
C PHE A 39 7.92 0.55 -0.33
N ILE A 40 7.18 0.10 -1.36
CA ILE A 40 7.11 -1.33 -1.76
C ILE A 40 8.49 -1.85 -2.15
N ASP A 41 9.30 -1.06 -2.86
CA ASP A 41 10.66 -1.46 -3.24
C ASP A 41 11.53 -1.77 -2.02
N GLY A 42 11.32 -1.05 -0.92
CA GLY A 42 12.01 -1.24 0.35
C GLY A 42 11.26 -2.12 1.36
N TRP A 43 10.08 -2.64 1.03
CA TRP A 43 9.22 -3.31 2.00
C TRP A 43 9.71 -4.72 2.30
N ARG A 44 9.98 -4.98 3.57
CA ARG A 44 10.61 -6.22 4.05
C ARG A 44 9.87 -6.77 5.27
N ALA A 45 9.82 -8.08 5.38
CA ALA A 45 9.48 -8.78 6.61
C ALA A 45 10.76 -9.38 7.19
N HIS A 46 11.14 -8.91 8.38
CA HIS A 46 12.49 -9.12 8.92
C HIS A 46 13.53 -8.64 7.88
N ASP A 47 14.48 -9.50 7.51
CA ASP A 47 15.54 -9.15 6.55
C ASP A 47 15.22 -9.58 5.11
N ALA A 48 14.00 -10.04 4.81
CA ALA A 48 13.65 -10.55 3.49
C ALA A 48 12.64 -9.64 2.77
N PRO A 49 12.83 -9.36 1.46
CA PRO A 49 11.93 -8.52 0.67
C PRO A 49 10.57 -9.19 0.46
N LEU A 50 9.51 -8.39 0.54
CA LEU A 50 8.15 -8.83 0.24
C LEU A 50 7.86 -8.68 -1.25
N ALA A 51 7.29 -9.71 -1.86
CA ALA A 51 6.79 -9.62 -3.23
C ALA A 51 5.42 -8.94 -3.21
N ALA A 52 5.38 -7.65 -3.55
CA ALA A 52 4.20 -6.82 -3.33
C ALA A 52 3.84 -5.97 -4.55
N GLY A 53 2.57 -5.60 -4.64
CA GLY A 53 2.04 -4.75 -5.70
C GLY A 53 1.00 -3.78 -5.17
N ARG A 54 0.71 -2.74 -5.95
CA ARG A 54 -0.30 -1.73 -5.61
C ARG A 54 -1.12 -1.30 -6.80
N GLU A 55 -2.36 -0.93 -6.53
CA GLU A 55 -3.29 -0.40 -7.54
C GLU A 55 -4.16 0.69 -6.90
N LEU A 56 -4.39 1.78 -7.63
CA LEU A 56 -5.40 2.76 -7.25
C LEU A 56 -6.62 2.56 -8.14
N ARG A 57 -7.79 2.39 -7.53
CA ARG A 57 -9.07 2.26 -8.26
C ARG A 57 -10.03 3.37 -7.89
N TYR A 58 -10.84 3.77 -8.87
CA TYR A 58 -11.91 4.76 -8.71
C TYR A 58 -11.42 6.09 -8.13
N ASP A 59 -10.16 6.46 -8.41
CA ASP A 59 -9.51 7.67 -7.92
C ASP A 59 -9.55 7.84 -6.39
N ARG A 60 -9.68 6.74 -5.64
CA ARG A 60 -9.97 6.78 -4.20
C ARG A 60 -9.38 5.63 -3.39
N PHE A 61 -9.41 4.41 -3.92
CA PHE A 61 -9.07 3.22 -3.14
C PHE A 61 -7.69 2.72 -3.53
N LEU A 62 -6.73 2.86 -2.61
CA LEU A 62 -5.40 2.31 -2.76
C LEU A 62 -5.37 0.88 -2.23
N PHE A 63 -5.13 -0.06 -3.13
CA PHE A 63 -4.90 -1.46 -2.83
C PHE A 63 -3.40 -1.68 -2.72
N VAL A 64 -2.94 -2.32 -1.64
CA VAL A 64 -1.57 -2.83 -1.49
C VAL A 64 -1.68 -4.31 -1.19
N ALA A 65 -0.98 -5.14 -1.94
CA ALA A 65 -1.10 -6.58 -1.85
C ALA A 65 0.26 -7.29 -1.84
N VAL A 66 0.32 -8.42 -1.14
CA VAL A 66 1.53 -9.24 -0.96
C VAL A 66 1.27 -10.69 -1.37
N ASP A 67 2.21 -11.26 -2.11
CA ASP A 67 2.27 -12.69 -2.40
C ASP A 67 2.80 -13.44 -1.17
N GLN A 68 1.89 -13.82 -0.27
CA GLN A 68 2.17 -14.55 0.96
C GLN A 68 2.73 -15.96 0.74
N ARG A 69 2.67 -16.50 -0.50
CA ARG A 69 3.25 -17.81 -0.84
C ARG A 69 4.78 -17.74 -0.88
N LYS A 70 5.34 -16.55 -1.16
CA LYS A 70 6.79 -16.31 -1.13
C LYS A 70 7.27 -15.96 0.26
N LEU A 71 6.59 -15.01 0.89
CA LEU A 71 6.90 -14.56 2.24
C LEU A 71 5.68 -13.87 2.84
N ASP A 72 5.24 -14.35 4.01
CA ASP A 72 4.16 -13.72 4.76
C ASP A 72 4.70 -12.46 5.49
N PRO A 73 3.99 -11.33 5.43
CA PRO A 73 4.39 -10.14 6.18
C PRO A 73 4.34 -10.35 7.69
N SER A 74 5.40 -9.92 8.38
CA SER A 74 5.46 -9.89 9.84
C SER A 74 4.67 -8.71 10.42
N GLY A 75 4.31 -8.77 11.71
CA GLY A 75 3.65 -7.66 12.41
C GLY A 75 4.37 -6.32 12.23
N CYS A 76 5.69 -6.29 12.38
CA CYS A 76 6.49 -5.08 12.17
C CYS A 76 6.44 -4.57 10.72
N SER A 77 6.38 -5.47 9.73
CA SER A 77 6.25 -5.06 8.33
C SER A 77 4.87 -4.46 8.03
N ILE A 78 3.82 -4.94 8.71
CA ILE A 78 2.46 -4.40 8.61
C ILE A 78 2.40 -3.04 9.31
N ASP A 79 3.01 -2.89 10.48
CA ASP A 79 3.11 -1.61 11.19
C ASP A 79 3.84 -0.56 10.33
N ALA A 80 4.88 -0.98 9.59
CA ALA A 80 5.58 -0.12 8.65
C ALA A 80 4.68 0.35 7.50
N LEU A 81 3.82 -0.53 6.96
CA LEU A 81 2.83 -0.15 5.95
C LEU A 81 1.85 0.89 6.49
N VAL A 82 1.28 0.65 7.68
CA VAL A 82 0.34 1.58 8.30
C VAL A 82 1.01 2.92 8.59
N ARG A 83 2.25 2.90 9.11
CA ARG A 83 3.04 4.12 9.35
C ARG A 83 3.30 4.89 8.06
N GLN A 84 3.64 4.20 6.97
CA GLN A 84 3.85 4.84 5.68
C GLN A 84 2.58 5.53 5.18
N MET A 85 1.41 4.89 5.33
CA MET A 85 0.15 5.52 4.94
C MET A 85 -0.12 6.78 5.77
N LYS A 86 0.13 6.76 7.08
CA LYS A 86 0.00 7.95 7.94
C LYS A 86 0.94 9.09 7.55
N VAL A 87 2.16 8.78 7.11
CA VAL A 87 3.08 9.82 6.59
C VAL A 87 2.49 10.44 5.32
N LEU A 88 1.95 9.62 4.42
CA LEU A 88 1.33 10.09 3.18
C LEU A 88 0.10 10.95 3.42
N GLU A 89 -0.70 10.64 4.45
CA GLU A 89 -1.83 11.48 4.85
C GLU A 89 -1.41 12.92 5.14
N GLN A 90 -0.33 13.08 5.92
CA GLN A 90 0.19 14.40 6.29
C GLN A 90 0.76 15.14 5.08
N GLU A 91 1.40 14.41 4.16
CA GLU A 91 2.04 14.97 2.98
C GLU A 91 1.05 15.43 1.90
N ILE A 92 -0.07 14.73 1.76
CA ILE A 92 -1.13 15.02 0.79
C ILE A 92 -2.21 15.91 1.43
N GLY A 93 -2.26 16.00 2.77
CA GLY A 93 -3.26 16.78 3.50
C GLY A 93 -4.64 16.14 3.43
N MET A 94 -4.71 14.81 3.46
CA MET A 94 -5.94 14.03 3.31
C MET A 94 -5.85 12.74 4.11
N GLU A 95 -6.96 12.32 4.72
CA GLU A 95 -7.05 11.02 5.40
C GLU A 95 -7.09 9.83 4.40
N LEU A 96 -6.32 8.80 4.70
CA LEU A 96 -6.17 7.52 3.97
C LEU A 96 -6.38 6.30 4.89
N VAL A 97 -6.19 6.47 6.20
CA VAL A 97 -6.26 5.48 7.27
C VAL A 97 -7.34 5.92 8.25
N ASN A 98 -8.56 5.45 8.02
CA ASN A 98 -9.65 5.69 8.95
C ASN A 98 -9.64 4.66 10.09
N HIS A 99 -9.57 5.14 11.32
CA HIS A 99 -9.69 4.32 12.55
C HIS A 99 -11.12 4.30 13.12
N ALA A 100 -12.09 4.94 12.45
CA ALA A 100 -13.48 4.90 12.87
C ALA A 100 -13.98 3.45 12.86
N PRO A 101 -14.65 3.00 13.93
CA PRO A 101 -15.33 1.71 13.91
C PRO A 101 -16.36 1.74 12.77
N VAL A 102 -16.27 0.75 11.89
CA VAL A 102 -17.37 0.36 10.99
C VAL A 102 -18.45 -0.38 11.76
#